data_AF-A0A534SKY6-F1
#
_entry.id   AF-A0A534SKY6-F1
#
_cell.length_a   1.000
_cell.length_b   1.000
_cell.length_c   1.000
_cell.angle_alpha   90.00
_cell.angle_beta   90.00
_cell.angle_gamma   90.00
#
_symmetry.space_group_name_H-M   'P 1'
#
loop_
_entity.id
_entity.type
_entity.pdbx_description
1 polymer ?
#
loop_
_entity_poly.entity_id
_entity_poly.type
_entity_poly.pdbx_seq_one_letter_code
_entity_poly.pdbx_strand_id
1 'polypeptide(L)'
;MSTPETQRTVARGTWAEKEARQTIRDACSAYNQAAERYRDQRRRFGVMVVLASPFAVVLTALQQHYFPAESDFRAAGQLVFLVAAVATGFLRLGRSHEGWIANRLRAEVLRREEFLVVARVGPYLTSTESALGSHVDARLLRVRSAGSDILDLLDLEDAESGQWRHRLEDAHGDGTGAPVSDLQGAMRFYLDQRLDEQRRYFEREGQSKRRWDRGYERVVRAVMLLAVVLSAIQVTALWSSHHGPLGAGPHVQSRLLDAIDVLSLILPPIAAAAVALRALFETHRLAGSYANQAHGLGRIQARFLELQSQIDLGRPETADLGFKRLVLQTEESLAAELRNWWMILRPQRPAAGP
;
A
#
# COMPACT_ATOMS: atom_id res chain seq x y z
N MET A 1 -4.61 27.86 -42.51
CA MET A 1 -6.08 27.79 -42.54
C MET A 1 -6.47 26.33 -42.35
N SER A 2 -6.93 25.94 -41.16
CA SER A 2 -7.36 24.56 -40.90
C SER A 2 -8.72 24.33 -41.57
N THR A 3 -8.86 23.25 -42.33
CA THR A 3 -10.11 22.92 -43.01
C THR A 3 -11.18 22.51 -41.98
N PRO A 4 -12.48 22.76 -42.25
CA PRO A 4 -13.58 22.40 -41.35
C PRO A 4 -13.66 20.90 -41.06
N GLU A 5 -13.06 20.06 -41.91
CA GLU A 5 -12.95 18.62 -41.73
C GLU A 5 -11.95 18.27 -40.63
N THR A 6 -10.76 18.90 -40.61
CA THR A 6 -9.76 18.74 -39.53
C THR A 6 -10.32 19.17 -38.16
N GLN A 7 -11.13 20.23 -38.12
CA GLN A 7 -11.76 20.67 -36.86
C GLN A 7 -12.80 19.66 -36.34
N ARG A 8 -13.53 18.97 -37.24
CA ARG A 8 -14.51 17.94 -36.86
C ARG A 8 -13.84 16.66 -36.36
N THR A 9 -12.69 16.27 -36.92
CA THR A 9 -11.91 15.11 -36.43
C THR A 9 -11.33 15.40 -35.05
N VAL A 10 -10.72 16.56 -34.84
CA VAL A 10 -10.18 16.97 -33.53
C VAL A 10 -11.28 17.05 -32.45
N ALA A 11 -12.46 17.57 -32.80
CA ALA A 11 -13.60 17.61 -31.88
C ALA A 11 -14.15 16.22 -31.52
N ARG A 12 -14.12 15.25 -32.44
CA ARG A 12 -14.53 13.86 -32.17
C ARG A 12 -13.49 13.10 -31.35
N GLY A 13 -12.20 13.24 -31.66
CA GLY A 13 -11.12 12.61 -30.92
C GLY A 13 -11.08 13.03 -29.46
N THR A 14 -11.29 14.32 -29.20
CA THR A 14 -11.36 14.85 -27.83
C THR A 14 -12.61 14.38 -27.06
N TRP A 15 -13.70 14.02 -27.73
CA TRP A 15 -14.90 13.49 -27.08
C TRP A 15 -14.74 12.02 -26.67
N ALA A 16 -14.27 11.16 -27.59
CA ALA A 16 -14.03 9.75 -27.31
C ALA A 16 -12.97 9.55 -26.21
N GLU A 17 -11.91 10.36 -26.21
CA GLU A 17 -10.91 10.35 -25.14
C GLU A 17 -11.51 10.76 -23.79
N LYS A 18 -12.33 11.82 -23.75
CA LYS A 18 -12.99 12.27 -22.52
C LYS A 18 -13.93 11.21 -21.95
N GLU A 19 -14.72 10.56 -22.80
CA GLU A 19 -15.61 9.47 -22.40
C GLU A 19 -14.82 8.29 -21.83
N ALA A 20 -13.80 7.83 -22.56
CA ALA A 20 -12.92 6.76 -22.11
C ALA A 20 -12.28 7.06 -20.73
N ARG A 21 -11.79 8.29 -20.55
CA ARG A 21 -11.20 8.73 -19.28
C ARG A 21 -12.22 8.78 -18.16
N GLN A 22 -13.44 9.23 -18.42
CA GLN A 22 -14.50 9.26 -17.41
C GLN A 22 -14.84 7.84 -16.93
N THR A 23 -14.97 6.88 -17.85
CA THR A 23 -15.22 5.46 -17.52
C THR A 23 -14.10 4.88 -16.65
N ILE A 24 -12.84 5.21 -16.95
CA ILE A 24 -11.68 4.80 -16.15
C ILE A 24 -11.71 5.43 -14.75
N ARG A 25 -12.03 6.73 -14.65
CA ARG A 25 -12.13 7.45 -13.36
C ARG A 25 -13.22 6.89 -12.48
N ASP A 26 -14.39 6.60 -13.04
CA ASP A 26 -15.51 6.03 -12.30
C ASP A 26 -15.12 4.66 -11.72
N ALA A 27 -14.48 3.82 -12.53
CA ALA A 27 -13.93 2.54 -12.07
C ALA A 27 -12.86 2.73 -10.98
N CYS A 28 -11.92 3.66 -11.18
CA CYS A 28 -10.84 3.96 -10.23
C CYS A 28 -11.40 4.43 -8.88
N SER A 29 -12.43 5.29 -8.89
CA SER A 29 -13.06 5.83 -7.69
C SER A 29 -13.67 4.74 -6.81
N ALA A 30 -14.32 3.74 -7.41
CA ALA A 30 -14.93 2.61 -6.70
C ALA A 30 -13.87 1.76 -5.98
N TYR A 31 -12.75 1.47 -6.65
CA TYR A 31 -11.63 0.74 -6.05
C TYR A 31 -10.90 1.55 -4.98
N ASN A 32 -10.74 2.86 -5.18
CA ASN A 32 -10.12 3.73 -4.20
C ASN A 32 -10.95 3.80 -2.90
N GLN A 33 -12.28 3.97 -3.01
CA GLN A 33 -13.20 3.93 -1.87
C GLN A 33 -13.19 2.56 -1.16
N ALA A 34 -13.09 1.46 -1.90
CA ALA A 34 -12.93 0.13 -1.31
C ALA A 34 -11.60 0.01 -0.55
N ALA A 35 -10.50 0.48 -1.12
CA ALA A 35 -9.18 0.48 -0.48
C ALA A 35 -9.17 1.32 0.80
N GLU A 36 -9.80 2.50 0.80
CA GLU A 36 -9.93 3.36 1.99
C GLU A 36 -10.73 2.68 3.11
N ARG A 37 -11.86 2.03 2.79
CA ARG A 37 -12.64 1.26 3.78
C ARG A 37 -11.81 0.16 4.44
N TYR A 38 -11.04 -0.60 3.66
CA TYR A 38 -10.16 -1.64 4.20
C TYR A 38 -9.00 -1.06 5.03
N ARG A 39 -8.41 0.06 4.59
CA ARG A 39 -7.37 0.79 5.35
C ARG A 39 -7.90 1.22 6.71
N ASP A 40 -9.11 1.78 6.75
CA ASP A 40 -9.75 2.23 7.99
C ASP A 40 -10.11 1.06 8.91
N GLN A 41 -10.63 -0.04 8.36
CA GLN A 41 -10.89 -1.26 9.11
C GLN A 41 -9.60 -1.79 9.76
N ARG A 42 -8.52 -1.85 8.99
CA ARG A 42 -7.19 -2.26 9.49
C ARG A 42 -6.70 -1.32 10.59
N ARG A 43 -6.84 0.00 10.40
CA ARG A 43 -6.42 1.00 11.39
C ARG A 43 -7.19 0.87 12.69
N ARG A 44 -8.53 0.78 12.63
CA ARG A 44 -9.38 0.59 13.82
C ARG A 44 -9.00 -0.67 14.56
N PHE A 45 -8.81 -1.77 13.83
CA PHE A 45 -8.38 -3.02 14.41
C PHE A 45 -6.99 -2.92 15.07
N GLY A 46 -6.00 -2.30 14.39
CA GLY A 46 -4.66 -2.09 14.95
C GLY A 46 -4.68 -1.29 16.26
N VAL A 47 -5.52 -0.25 16.33
CA VAL A 47 -5.74 0.50 17.58
C VAL A 47 -6.34 -0.39 18.67
N MET A 48 -7.36 -1.18 18.34
CA MET A 48 -7.98 -2.10 19.31
C MET A 48 -6.99 -3.14 19.86
N VAL A 49 -6.10 -3.69 19.02
CA VAL A 49 -5.06 -4.64 19.47
C VAL A 49 -4.04 -3.99 20.40
N VAL A 50 -3.56 -2.79 20.04
CA VAL A 50 -2.62 -2.04 20.89
C VAL A 50 -3.23 -1.75 22.25
N LEU A 51 -4.53 -1.44 22.31
CA LEU A 51 -5.26 -1.22 23.56
C LEU A 51 -5.61 -2.51 24.31
N ALA A 52 -5.80 -3.63 23.59
CA ALA A 52 -6.16 -4.91 24.20
C ALA A 52 -5.05 -5.48 25.10
N SER A 53 -3.77 -5.27 24.76
CA SER A 53 -2.64 -5.74 25.57
C SER A 53 -2.60 -5.14 27.00
N PRO A 54 -2.57 -3.81 27.19
CA PRO A 54 -2.61 -3.22 28.53
C PRO A 54 -3.95 -3.53 29.23
N PHE A 55 -5.06 -3.59 28.50
CA PHE A 55 -6.35 -3.98 29.06
C PHE A 55 -6.33 -5.41 29.59
N ALA A 56 -5.72 -6.36 28.89
CA ALA A 56 -5.56 -7.74 29.33
C ALA A 56 -4.69 -7.84 30.60
N VAL A 57 -3.62 -7.05 30.70
CA VAL A 57 -2.79 -6.98 31.92
C VAL A 57 -3.60 -6.45 33.10
N VAL A 58 -4.34 -5.36 32.92
CA VAL A 58 -5.22 -4.80 33.97
C VAL A 58 -6.30 -5.79 34.37
N LEU A 59 -6.94 -6.45 33.40
CA LEU A 59 -7.97 -7.45 33.64
C LEU A 59 -7.40 -8.66 34.40
N THR A 60 -6.18 -9.09 34.06
CA THR A 60 -5.49 -10.20 34.74
C THR A 60 -5.12 -9.82 36.17
N ALA A 61 -4.62 -8.60 36.39
CA ALA A 61 -4.31 -8.07 37.73
C ALA A 61 -5.58 -7.92 38.60
N LEU A 62 -6.67 -7.39 38.03
CA LEU A 62 -7.98 -7.32 38.69
C LEU A 62 -8.50 -8.72 39.02
N GLN A 63 -8.41 -9.66 38.07
CA GLN A 63 -8.81 -11.04 38.32
C GLN A 63 -8.00 -11.62 39.49
N GLN A 64 -6.68 -11.46 39.49
CA GLN A 64 -5.77 -11.90 40.57
C GLN A 64 -6.18 -11.34 41.93
N HIS A 65 -6.57 -10.08 42.00
CA HIS A 65 -6.96 -9.43 43.25
C HIS A 65 -8.34 -9.86 43.76
N TYR A 66 -9.35 -9.95 42.89
CA TYR A 66 -10.74 -10.17 43.29
C TYR A 66 -11.18 -11.65 43.27
N PHE A 67 -10.48 -12.52 42.55
CA PHE A 67 -10.81 -13.95 42.42
C PHE A 67 -9.63 -14.86 42.77
N PRO A 68 -9.06 -14.78 43.97
CA PRO A 68 -7.94 -15.64 44.36
C PRO A 68 -8.39 -17.10 44.48
N ALA A 69 -7.71 -17.97 43.71
CA ALA A 69 -7.73 -19.44 43.77
C ALA A 69 -9.03 -20.19 43.33
N GLU A 70 -8.82 -21.22 42.49
CA GLU A 70 -9.70 -22.39 42.23
C GLU A 70 -10.83 -22.39 41.19
N SER A 71 -11.04 -21.38 40.34
CA SER A 71 -12.00 -21.56 39.22
C SER A 71 -11.31 -21.85 37.88
N ASP A 72 -11.55 -23.04 37.33
CA ASP A 72 -11.29 -23.39 35.92
C ASP A 72 -11.82 -22.32 34.95
N PHE A 73 -12.82 -21.55 35.40
CA PHE A 73 -13.39 -20.39 34.72
C PHE A 73 -12.39 -19.25 34.44
N ARG A 74 -11.36 -19.04 35.27
CA ARG A 74 -10.34 -18.00 35.00
C ARG A 74 -9.52 -18.36 33.77
N ALA A 75 -9.00 -19.59 33.72
CA ALA A 75 -8.20 -20.07 32.59
C ALA A 75 -9.05 -20.19 31.32
N ALA A 76 -10.29 -20.70 31.45
CA ALA A 76 -11.22 -20.79 30.33
C ALA A 76 -11.62 -19.40 29.78
N GLY A 77 -11.88 -18.42 30.64
CA GLY A 77 -12.21 -17.04 30.23
C GLY A 77 -11.05 -16.34 29.52
N GLN A 78 -9.82 -16.49 30.02
CA GLN A 78 -8.62 -15.98 29.36
C GLN A 78 -8.38 -16.67 28.01
N LEU A 79 -8.56 -17.99 27.95
CA LEU A 79 -8.42 -18.75 26.71
C LEU A 79 -9.48 -18.35 25.66
N VAL A 80 -10.74 -18.21 26.05
CA VAL A 80 -11.83 -17.77 25.15
C VAL A 80 -11.58 -16.34 24.65
N PHE A 81 -11.14 -15.43 25.52
CA PHE A 81 -10.82 -14.07 25.12
C PHE A 81 -9.60 -14.03 24.18
N LEU A 82 -8.57 -14.82 24.47
CA LEU A 82 -7.38 -14.95 23.61
C LEU A 82 -7.75 -15.56 22.25
N VAL A 83 -8.54 -16.64 22.22
CA VAL A 83 -9.02 -17.28 20.99
C VAL A 83 -9.90 -16.31 20.21
N ALA A 84 -10.80 -15.57 20.86
CA ALA A 84 -11.63 -14.55 20.20
C ALA A 84 -10.78 -13.40 19.65
N ALA A 85 -9.75 -12.94 20.38
CA ALA A 85 -8.83 -11.90 19.94
C ALA A 85 -7.96 -12.37 18.76
N VAL A 86 -7.45 -13.60 18.81
CA VAL A 86 -6.67 -14.23 17.73
C VAL A 86 -7.55 -14.49 16.51
N ALA A 87 -8.74 -15.07 16.67
CA ALA A 87 -9.67 -15.34 15.58
C ALA A 87 -10.16 -14.05 14.92
N THR A 88 -10.58 -13.06 15.72
CA THR A 88 -11.00 -11.76 15.19
C THR A 88 -9.81 -11.04 14.55
N GLY A 89 -8.63 -11.16 15.14
CA GLY A 89 -7.44 -10.48 14.67
C GLY A 89 -6.83 -11.08 13.44
N PHE A 90 -6.34 -12.30 13.49
CA PHE A 90 -5.71 -12.93 12.34
C PHE A 90 -6.67 -13.11 11.16
N LEU A 91 -7.90 -13.57 11.39
CA LEU A 91 -8.82 -13.89 10.28
C LEU A 91 -9.43 -12.63 9.64
N ARG A 92 -9.83 -11.62 10.43
CA ARG A 92 -10.43 -10.39 9.86
C ARG A 92 -9.36 -9.40 9.39
N LEU A 93 -8.22 -9.26 10.10
CA LEU A 93 -7.12 -8.43 9.63
C LEU A 93 -6.56 -8.98 8.32
N GLY A 94 -6.35 -10.29 8.21
CA GLY A 94 -5.86 -10.93 6.98
C GLY A 94 -6.72 -10.56 5.77
N ARG A 95 -8.05 -10.76 5.86
CA ARG A 95 -8.97 -10.37 4.79
C ARG A 95 -8.97 -8.88 4.48
N SER A 96 -8.94 -8.02 5.51
CA SER A 96 -8.90 -6.56 5.30
C SER A 96 -7.58 -6.09 4.67
N HIS A 97 -6.47 -6.73 5.02
CA HIS A 97 -5.15 -6.42 4.49
C HIS A 97 -5.05 -6.79 3.01
N GLU A 98 -5.50 -8.00 2.67
CA GLU A 98 -5.51 -8.44 1.27
C GLU A 98 -6.50 -7.68 0.41
N GLY A 99 -7.68 -7.37 0.96
CA GLY A 99 -8.63 -6.47 0.33
C GLY A 99 -8.02 -5.09 0.07
N TRP A 100 -7.34 -4.50 1.05
CA TRP A 100 -6.68 -3.20 0.88
C TRP A 100 -5.62 -3.22 -0.23
N ILE A 101 -4.73 -4.21 -0.22
CA ILE A 101 -3.67 -4.34 -1.22
C ILE A 101 -4.25 -4.50 -2.62
N ALA A 102 -5.17 -5.45 -2.80
CA ALA A 102 -5.73 -5.75 -4.11
C ALA A 102 -6.52 -4.57 -4.70
N ASN A 103 -7.33 -3.88 -3.88
CA ASN A 103 -8.11 -2.73 -4.34
C ASN A 103 -7.21 -1.51 -4.64
N ARG A 104 -6.15 -1.29 -3.85
CA ARG A 104 -5.20 -0.21 -4.11
C ARG A 104 -4.42 -0.44 -5.40
N LEU A 105 -3.93 -1.66 -5.65
CA LEU A 105 -3.22 -1.98 -6.89
C LEU A 105 -4.14 -1.79 -8.10
N ARG A 106 -5.40 -2.25 -8.03
CA ARG A 106 -6.40 -1.99 -9.09
C ARG A 106 -6.64 -0.51 -9.31
N ALA A 107 -6.80 0.28 -8.24
CA ALA A 107 -6.98 1.72 -8.37
C ALA A 107 -5.77 2.40 -9.05
N GLU A 108 -4.54 2.00 -8.71
CA GLU A 108 -3.34 2.57 -9.34
C GLU A 108 -3.14 2.12 -10.79
N VAL A 109 -3.46 0.86 -11.12
CA VAL A 109 -3.47 0.39 -12.51
C VAL A 109 -4.49 1.19 -13.32
N LEU A 110 -5.72 1.37 -12.82
CA LEU A 110 -6.74 2.17 -13.49
C LEU A 110 -6.34 3.64 -13.62
N ARG A 111 -5.75 4.23 -12.56
CA ARG A 111 -5.23 5.58 -12.63
C ARG A 111 -4.18 5.71 -13.73
N ARG A 112 -3.27 4.74 -13.86
CA ARG A 112 -2.30 4.70 -14.95
C ARG A 112 -2.97 4.58 -16.32
N GLU A 113 -3.98 3.72 -16.48
CA GLU A 113 -4.70 3.56 -17.75
C GLU A 113 -5.24 4.90 -18.27
N GLU A 114 -5.74 5.78 -17.39
CA GLU A 114 -6.19 7.13 -17.77
C GLU A 114 -5.08 7.91 -18.50
N PHE A 115 -3.86 7.87 -17.96
CA PHE A 115 -2.74 8.61 -18.50
C PHE A 115 -2.10 7.92 -19.72
N LEU A 116 -2.15 6.60 -19.82
CA LEU A 116 -1.74 5.88 -21.03
C LEU A 116 -2.65 6.22 -22.22
N VAL A 117 -3.96 6.38 -21.98
CA VAL A 117 -4.93 6.85 -22.99
C VAL A 117 -4.58 8.26 -23.46
N VAL A 118 -4.37 9.19 -22.53
CA VAL A 118 -4.00 10.58 -22.84
C VAL A 118 -2.70 10.66 -23.65
N ALA A 119 -1.70 9.86 -23.27
CA ALA A 119 -0.40 9.88 -23.93
C ALA A 119 -0.33 9.02 -25.20
N ARG A 120 -1.37 8.24 -25.52
CA ARG A 120 -1.37 7.28 -26.65
C ARG A 120 -0.14 6.38 -26.63
N VAL A 121 0.10 5.73 -25.49
CA VAL A 121 1.21 4.78 -25.28
C VAL A 121 0.69 3.42 -24.82
N GLY A 122 1.57 2.42 -24.84
CA GLY A 122 1.22 1.06 -24.43
C GLY A 122 0.10 0.47 -25.31
N PRO A 123 -1.01 -0.03 -24.74
CA PRO A 123 -2.11 -0.62 -25.53
C PRO A 123 -2.75 0.38 -26.51
N TYR A 124 -2.61 1.68 -26.25
CA TYR A 124 -3.25 2.74 -27.04
C TYR A 124 -2.37 3.31 -28.14
N LEU A 125 -1.14 2.80 -28.29
CA LEU A 125 -0.12 3.33 -29.21
C LEU A 125 -0.59 3.44 -30.66
N THR A 126 -1.29 2.41 -31.16
CA THR A 126 -1.78 2.33 -32.54
C THR A 126 -3.31 2.44 -32.62
N SER A 127 -3.96 2.76 -31.50
CA SER A 127 -5.42 2.78 -31.41
C SER A 127 -6.00 3.99 -32.12
N THR A 128 -6.88 3.73 -33.09
CA THR A 128 -7.69 4.78 -33.72
C THR A 128 -8.73 5.33 -32.73
N GLU A 129 -9.29 6.51 -33.02
CA GLU A 129 -10.30 7.14 -32.15
C GLU A 129 -11.56 6.27 -31.98
N SER A 130 -11.98 5.59 -33.04
CA SER A 130 -13.16 4.70 -33.00
C SER A 130 -12.93 3.40 -32.22
N ALA A 131 -11.68 2.92 -32.14
CA ALA A 131 -11.32 1.71 -31.41
C ALA A 131 -10.91 2.00 -29.94
N LEU A 132 -10.77 3.27 -29.55
CA LEU A 132 -10.30 3.63 -28.22
C LEU A 132 -11.22 3.11 -27.11
N GLY A 133 -12.53 3.31 -27.26
CA GLY A 133 -13.51 2.89 -26.26
C GLY A 133 -13.52 1.37 -26.05
N SER A 134 -13.52 0.59 -27.13
CA SER A 134 -13.50 -0.88 -27.05
C SER A 134 -12.21 -1.42 -26.43
N HIS A 135 -11.05 -0.81 -26.72
CA HIS A 135 -9.79 -1.15 -26.06
C HIS A 135 -9.81 -0.84 -24.57
N VAL A 136 -10.35 0.32 -24.17
CA VAL A 136 -10.50 0.69 -22.76
C VAL A 136 -11.42 -0.30 -22.05
N ASP A 137 -12.56 -0.65 -22.62
CA ASP A 137 -13.49 -1.61 -22.03
C ASP A 137 -12.85 -3.00 -21.85
N ALA A 138 -12.10 -3.48 -22.84
CA ALA A 138 -11.37 -4.73 -22.75
C ALA A 138 -10.32 -4.71 -21.63
N ARG A 139 -9.59 -3.59 -21.48
CA ARG A 139 -8.61 -3.41 -20.40
C ARG A 139 -9.29 -3.33 -19.03
N LEU A 140 -10.38 -2.59 -18.90
CA LEU A 140 -11.17 -2.50 -17.68
C LEU A 140 -11.70 -3.87 -17.24
N LEU A 141 -12.15 -4.70 -18.19
CA LEU A 141 -12.61 -6.06 -17.91
C LEU A 141 -11.47 -6.92 -17.32
N ARG A 142 -10.25 -6.83 -17.88
CA ARG A 142 -9.07 -7.54 -17.34
C ARG A 142 -8.76 -7.11 -15.92
N VAL A 143 -8.73 -5.80 -15.64
CA VAL A 143 -8.44 -5.26 -14.29
C VAL A 143 -9.51 -5.68 -13.26
N ARG A 144 -10.77 -5.75 -13.69
CA ARG A 144 -11.90 -6.16 -12.83
C ARG A 144 -11.93 -7.66 -12.56
N SER A 145 -11.38 -8.46 -13.46
CA SER A 145 -11.41 -9.92 -13.34
C SER A 145 -10.69 -10.40 -12.07
N ALA A 146 -11.26 -11.41 -11.41
CA ALA A 146 -10.72 -11.95 -10.16
C ALA A 146 -9.52 -12.89 -10.39
N GLY A 147 -9.31 -13.36 -11.63
CA GLY A 147 -8.30 -14.37 -11.99
C GLY A 147 -7.00 -13.81 -12.58
N SER A 148 -6.96 -12.54 -13.01
CA SER A 148 -5.71 -11.91 -13.44
C SER A 148 -4.85 -11.57 -12.22
N ASP A 149 -3.56 -11.97 -12.24
CA ASP A 149 -2.62 -11.40 -11.29
C ASP A 149 -2.48 -9.91 -11.63
N ILE A 150 -2.83 -9.07 -10.66
CA ILE A 150 -2.76 -7.62 -10.82
C ILE A 150 -1.30 -7.15 -11.00
N LEU A 151 -0.32 -7.97 -10.60
CA LEU A 151 1.09 -7.71 -10.80
C LEU A 151 1.50 -7.85 -12.27
N ASP A 152 0.94 -8.80 -13.01
CA ASP A 152 1.17 -8.93 -14.47
C ASP A 152 0.70 -7.66 -15.19
N LEU A 153 -0.39 -7.06 -14.67
CA LEU A 153 -0.87 -5.80 -15.20
C LEU A 153 0.06 -4.64 -14.87
N LEU A 154 1.01 -4.73 -13.93
CA LEU A 154 2.00 -3.68 -13.70
C LEU A 154 3.11 -3.67 -14.75
N ASP A 155 3.37 -4.80 -15.41
CA ASP A 155 4.38 -4.88 -16.45
C ASP A 155 4.00 -3.98 -17.62
N LEU A 156 4.97 -3.20 -18.11
CA LEU A 156 4.79 -2.32 -19.27
C LEU A 156 5.11 -3.10 -20.56
N GLU A 157 4.49 -4.27 -20.67
CA GLU A 157 4.59 -5.17 -21.80
C GLU A 157 3.25 -5.81 -22.09
N ASP A 158 3.02 -6.13 -23.35
CA ASP A 158 1.89 -6.96 -23.76
C ASP A 158 2.44 -8.34 -24.13
N ALA A 159 1.80 -9.40 -23.62
CA ALA A 159 2.25 -10.78 -23.81
C ALA A 159 2.51 -11.16 -25.29
N GLU A 160 1.75 -10.57 -26.21
CA GLU A 160 1.81 -10.85 -27.65
C GLU A 160 2.81 -9.97 -28.41
N SER A 161 3.14 -8.79 -27.88
CA SER A 161 3.86 -7.76 -28.65
C SER A 161 5.06 -7.14 -27.92
N GLY A 162 5.39 -7.66 -26.74
CA GLY A 162 6.59 -7.30 -26.00
C GLY A 162 6.51 -5.95 -25.30
N GLN A 163 7.68 -5.42 -24.96
CA GLN A 163 7.81 -4.21 -24.14
C GLN A 163 7.32 -2.97 -24.89
N TRP A 164 6.53 -2.15 -24.20
CA TRP A 164 5.91 -0.95 -24.78
C TRP A 164 6.94 0.10 -25.23
N ARG A 165 8.10 0.15 -24.58
CA ARG A 165 9.17 1.08 -24.95
C ARG A 165 9.74 0.74 -26.32
N HIS A 166 10.06 -0.53 -26.59
CA HIS A 166 10.56 -0.95 -27.90
C HIS A 166 9.52 -0.70 -28.99
N ARG A 167 8.27 -1.08 -28.73
CA ARG A 167 7.15 -0.79 -29.64
C ARG A 167 6.95 0.68 -29.95
N LEU A 168 7.16 1.57 -28.97
CA LEU A 168 7.08 3.01 -29.19
C LEU A 168 8.13 3.48 -30.21
N GLU A 169 9.36 2.96 -30.11
CA GLU A 169 10.43 3.27 -31.05
C GLU A 169 10.11 2.70 -32.44
N ASP A 170 9.66 1.44 -32.53
CA ASP A 170 9.30 0.79 -33.78
C ASP A 170 8.14 1.54 -34.48
N ALA A 171 7.06 1.85 -33.74
CA ALA A 171 5.92 2.57 -34.29
C ALA A 171 6.25 4.00 -34.71
N HIS A 172 7.25 4.62 -34.10
CA HIS A 172 7.77 5.92 -34.54
C HIS A 172 8.58 5.78 -35.83
N GLY A 173 9.46 4.78 -35.92
CA GLY A 173 10.23 4.48 -37.14
C GLY A 173 9.33 4.12 -38.32
N ASP A 174 8.25 3.39 -38.07
CA ASP A 174 7.28 2.93 -39.08
C ASP A 174 6.18 3.97 -39.37
N GLY A 175 6.08 5.04 -38.58
CA GLY A 175 5.02 6.07 -38.71
C GLY A 175 3.60 5.56 -38.40
N THR A 176 3.48 4.46 -37.66
CA THR A 176 2.20 3.79 -37.33
C THR A 176 1.60 4.24 -35.99
N GLY A 177 2.37 4.98 -35.18
CA GLY A 177 1.91 5.51 -33.90
C GLY A 177 0.82 6.57 -34.04
N ALA A 178 -0.26 6.44 -33.27
CA ALA A 178 -1.31 7.45 -33.20
C ALA A 178 -0.77 8.74 -32.57
N PRO A 179 -0.92 9.91 -33.21
CA PRO A 179 -0.45 11.17 -32.65
C PRO A 179 -1.32 11.62 -31.46
N VAL A 180 -0.74 12.36 -30.52
CA VAL A 180 -1.51 13.03 -29.47
C VAL A 180 -2.15 14.29 -30.05
N SER A 181 -3.49 14.34 -30.08
CA SER A 181 -4.25 15.40 -30.75
C SER A 181 -4.02 16.80 -30.16
N ASP A 182 -3.88 16.90 -28.84
CA ASP A 182 -3.54 18.12 -28.10
C ASP A 182 -2.33 17.86 -27.20
N LEU A 183 -1.14 17.84 -27.79
CA LEU A 183 0.10 17.51 -27.06
C LEU A 183 0.35 18.45 -25.86
N GLN A 184 0.08 19.75 -26.02
CA GLN A 184 0.34 20.73 -24.96
C GLN A 184 -0.66 20.56 -23.81
N GLY A 185 -1.95 20.35 -24.11
CA GLY A 185 -2.97 20.06 -23.10
C GLY A 185 -2.75 18.72 -22.41
N ALA A 186 -2.41 17.66 -23.16
CA ALA A 186 -2.09 16.35 -22.63
C ALA A 186 -0.89 16.37 -21.69
N MET A 187 0.18 17.09 -22.06
CA MET A 187 1.39 17.21 -21.24
C MET A 187 1.14 18.00 -19.96
N ARG A 188 0.42 19.14 -20.03
CA ARG A 188 0.01 19.88 -18.81
C ARG A 188 -0.87 19.02 -17.91
N PHE A 189 -1.84 18.33 -18.49
CA PHE A 189 -2.70 17.41 -17.75
C PHE A 189 -1.90 16.30 -17.06
N TYR A 190 -0.94 15.67 -17.75
CA TYR A 190 -0.07 14.64 -17.17
C TYR A 190 0.81 15.20 -16.05
N LEU A 191 1.46 16.34 -16.28
CA LEU A 191 2.30 17.01 -15.27
C LEU A 191 1.53 17.32 -13.99
N ASP A 192 0.35 17.93 -14.13
CA ASP A 192 -0.44 18.40 -12.99
C ASP A 192 -1.10 17.24 -12.26
N GLN A 193 -1.75 16.33 -12.99
CA GLN A 193 -2.67 15.35 -12.44
C GLN A 193 -2.03 13.98 -12.20
N ARG A 194 -0.95 13.63 -12.91
CA ARG A 194 -0.18 12.40 -12.64
C ARG A 194 1.04 12.69 -11.82
N LEU A 195 1.93 13.54 -12.32
CA LEU A 195 3.27 13.66 -11.77
C LEU A 195 3.30 14.44 -10.45
N ASP A 196 2.72 15.64 -10.43
CA ASP A 196 2.77 16.51 -9.26
C ASP A 196 1.87 16.01 -8.13
N GLU A 197 0.68 15.50 -8.44
CA GLU A 197 -0.17 14.83 -7.45
C GLU A 197 0.51 13.61 -6.82
N GLN A 198 1.16 12.75 -7.62
CA GLN A 198 1.85 11.57 -7.11
C GLN A 198 3.07 11.95 -6.28
N ARG A 199 3.83 12.98 -6.69
CA ARG A 199 4.94 13.53 -5.89
C ARG A 199 4.44 14.06 -4.56
N ARG A 200 3.41 14.93 -4.57
CA ARG A 200 2.77 15.46 -3.35
C ARG A 200 2.21 14.35 -2.47
N TYR A 201 1.69 13.27 -3.06
CA TYR A 201 1.26 12.09 -2.32
C TYR A 201 2.43 11.42 -1.58
N PHE A 202 3.53 11.12 -2.29
CA PHE A 202 4.71 10.50 -1.69
C PHE A 202 5.36 11.37 -0.61
N GLU A 203 5.43 12.69 -0.80
CA GLU A 203 5.93 13.62 0.21
C GLU A 203 5.05 13.62 1.46
N ARG A 204 3.73 13.75 1.29
CA ARG A 204 2.78 13.76 2.42
C ARG A 204 2.78 12.44 3.19
N GLU A 205 2.73 11.31 2.49
CA GLU A 205 2.75 9.99 3.13
C GLU A 205 4.11 9.68 3.75
N GLY A 206 5.21 10.07 3.11
CA GLY A 206 6.56 9.95 3.67
C GLY A 206 6.70 10.73 4.98
N GLN A 207 6.26 11.99 5.00
CA GLN A 207 6.28 12.82 6.22
C GLN A 207 5.32 12.30 7.29
N SER A 208 4.13 11.84 6.90
CA SER A 208 3.16 11.22 7.82
C SER A 208 3.77 10.00 8.50
N LYS A 209 4.37 9.09 7.74
CA LYS A 209 5.04 7.89 8.27
C LYS A 209 6.18 8.23 9.21
N ARG A 210 7.05 9.20 8.87
CA ARG A 210 8.12 9.67 9.79
C ARG A 210 7.59 10.30 11.08
N ARG A 211 6.42 10.94 11.06
CA ARG A 211 5.77 11.45 12.28
C ARG A 211 5.20 10.31 13.11
N TRP A 212 4.57 9.34 12.45
CA TRP A 212 4.06 8.13 13.09
C TRP A 212 5.18 7.31 13.74
N ASP A 213 6.32 7.12 13.08
CA ASP A 213 7.48 6.41 13.64
C ASP A 213 7.93 7.04 14.95
N ARG A 214 8.11 8.37 14.97
CA ARG A 214 8.52 9.12 16.18
C ARG A 214 7.48 9.04 17.30
N GLY A 215 6.18 9.05 16.97
CA GLY A 215 5.12 8.92 17.96
C GLY A 215 5.05 7.51 18.54
N TYR A 216 5.13 6.51 17.67
CA TYR A 216 5.05 5.10 18.03
C TYR A 216 6.26 4.65 18.85
N GLU A 217 7.47 5.11 18.51
CA GLU A 217 8.69 4.87 19.28
C GLU A 217 8.53 5.31 20.75
N ARG A 218 7.92 6.48 20.99
CA ARG A 218 7.65 6.95 22.37
C ARG A 218 6.65 6.07 23.10
N VAL A 219 5.57 5.66 22.42
CA VAL A 219 4.54 4.78 23.01
C VAL A 219 5.15 3.42 23.35
N VAL A 220 5.90 2.82 22.43
CA VAL A 220 6.59 1.54 22.66
C VAL A 220 7.56 1.66 23.83
N ARG A 221 8.38 2.72 23.90
CA ARG A 221 9.27 2.95 25.05
C ARG A 221 8.51 3.07 26.36
N ALA A 222 7.40 3.82 26.38
CA ALA A 222 6.57 3.96 27.57
C ALA A 222 5.94 2.62 28.00
N VAL A 223 5.42 1.84 27.05
CA VAL A 223 4.85 0.51 27.31
C VAL A 223 5.92 -0.47 27.80
N MET A 224 7.12 -0.47 27.21
CA MET A 224 8.24 -1.30 27.67
C MET A 224 8.66 -0.92 29.08
N LEU A 225 8.79 0.37 29.37
CA LEU A 225 9.16 0.85 30.70
C LEU A 225 8.10 0.47 31.74
N LEU A 226 6.82 0.63 31.41
CA LEU A 226 5.71 0.19 32.27
C LEU A 226 5.73 -1.32 32.48
N ALA A 227 5.94 -2.11 31.43
CA ALA A 227 6.04 -3.57 31.51
C ALA A 227 7.20 -4.01 32.40
N VAL A 228 8.36 -3.35 32.32
CA VAL A 228 9.52 -3.62 33.18
C VAL A 228 9.20 -3.30 34.64
N VAL A 229 8.58 -2.14 34.92
CA VAL A 229 8.18 -1.75 36.28
C VAL A 229 7.16 -2.74 36.86
N LEU A 230 6.13 -3.09 36.11
CA LEU A 230 5.12 -4.07 36.56
C LEU A 230 5.71 -5.46 36.77
N SER A 231 6.60 -5.91 35.89
CA SER A 231 7.31 -7.19 36.04
C SER A 231 8.17 -7.18 37.31
N ALA A 232 8.89 -6.09 37.58
CA ALA A 232 9.68 -5.95 38.81
C ALA A 232 8.79 -6.00 40.06
N ILE A 233 7.68 -5.26 40.09
CA ILE A 233 6.71 -5.29 41.20
C ILE A 233 6.20 -6.72 41.44
N GLN A 234 5.82 -7.43 40.38
CA GLN A 234 5.28 -8.78 40.50
C GLN A 234 6.33 -9.81 40.92
N VAL A 235 7.56 -9.75 40.38
CA VAL A 235 8.68 -10.59 40.86
C VAL A 235 8.92 -10.33 42.35
N THR A 236 8.84 -9.08 42.79
CA THR A 236 9.03 -8.72 44.21
C THR A 236 7.89 -9.27 45.09
N ALA A 237 6.64 -9.24 44.60
CA ALA A 237 5.47 -9.81 45.28
C ALA A 237 5.49 -11.36 45.34
N LEU A 238 5.97 -12.01 44.26
CA LEU A 238 6.20 -13.46 44.25
C LEU A 238 7.34 -13.86 45.20
N TRP A 239 8.42 -13.07 45.23
CA TRP A 239 9.54 -13.30 46.14
C TRP A 239 9.09 -13.16 47.60
N SER A 240 8.34 -12.11 47.94
CA SER A 240 7.87 -11.87 49.31
C SER A 240 6.86 -12.92 49.80
N SER A 241 5.99 -13.41 48.92
CA SER A 241 5.05 -14.50 49.24
C SER A 241 5.74 -15.86 49.45
N HIS A 242 6.88 -16.12 48.79
CA HIS A 242 7.66 -17.35 48.96
C HIS A 242 8.58 -17.35 50.21
N HIS A 243 8.80 -16.22 50.87
CA HIS A 243 9.65 -16.11 52.07
C HIS A 243 8.85 -15.95 53.38
N GLY A 244 7.64 -16.51 53.44
CA GLY A 244 6.93 -16.69 54.71
C GLY A 244 7.76 -17.50 55.71
N PRO A 245 7.69 -17.20 57.02
CA PRO A 245 8.48 -17.89 58.02
C PRO A 245 8.01 -19.35 58.13
N LEU A 246 8.94 -20.30 57.94
CA LEU A 246 8.86 -21.76 58.14
C LEU A 246 8.78 -22.62 56.85
N GLY A 247 9.98 -22.91 56.33
CA GLY A 247 10.46 -24.25 55.97
C GLY A 247 9.51 -25.30 55.38
N ALA A 248 9.36 -25.30 54.06
CA ALA A 248 9.22 -26.53 53.26
C ALA A 248 9.77 -26.24 51.86
N GLY A 249 10.77 -27.00 51.41
CA GLY A 249 11.39 -26.78 50.10
C GLY A 249 10.39 -27.01 48.95
N PRO A 250 10.29 -26.12 47.96
CA PRO A 250 9.29 -26.24 46.90
C PRO A 250 9.54 -27.48 46.04
N HIS A 251 8.50 -28.32 45.87
CA HIS A 251 8.49 -29.46 44.95
C HIS A 251 8.73 -28.99 43.50
N VAL A 252 9.38 -29.81 42.67
CA VAL A 252 9.70 -29.47 41.26
C VAL A 252 8.47 -28.99 40.47
N GLN A 253 7.29 -29.51 40.81
CA GLN A 253 6.01 -29.14 40.20
C GLN A 253 5.55 -27.71 40.53
N SER A 254 5.82 -27.20 41.74
CA SER A 254 5.47 -25.82 42.11
C SER A 254 6.39 -24.82 41.39
N ARG A 255 7.69 -25.13 41.26
CA ARG A 255 8.64 -24.32 40.49
C ARG A 255 8.28 -24.22 39.01
N LEU A 256 7.67 -25.26 38.45
CA LEU A 256 7.27 -25.30 37.04
C LEU A 256 6.00 -24.47 36.81
N LEU A 257 5.05 -24.49 37.75
CA LEU A 257 3.88 -23.61 37.74
C LEU A 257 4.26 -22.13 37.94
N ASP A 258 5.17 -21.84 38.88
CA ASP A 258 5.71 -20.49 39.08
C ASP A 258 6.41 -19.96 37.82
N ALA A 259 7.17 -20.82 37.15
CA ALA A 259 7.83 -20.48 35.89
C ALA A 259 6.81 -20.21 34.77
N ILE A 260 5.73 -20.99 34.68
CA ILE A 260 4.64 -20.77 33.72
C ILE A 260 3.94 -19.44 34.01
N ASP A 261 3.68 -19.10 35.27
CA ASP A 261 3.06 -17.83 35.64
C ASP A 261 3.94 -16.65 35.26
N VAL A 262 5.24 -16.72 35.54
CA VAL A 262 6.23 -15.70 35.13
C VAL A 262 6.34 -15.60 33.59
N LEU A 263 6.37 -16.73 32.88
CA LEU A 263 6.40 -16.75 31.42
C LEU A 263 5.12 -16.17 30.82
N SER A 264 3.95 -16.50 31.38
CA SER A 264 2.64 -16.00 30.92
C SER A 264 2.52 -14.48 31.08
N LEU A 265 3.23 -13.91 32.05
CA LEU A 265 3.30 -12.48 32.30
C LEU A 265 4.22 -11.75 31.29
N ILE A 266 5.36 -12.37 30.97
CA ILE A 266 6.42 -11.75 30.15
C ILE A 266 6.18 -11.96 28.65
N LEU A 267 5.53 -13.05 28.22
CA LEU A 267 5.31 -13.34 26.80
C LEU A 267 4.48 -12.26 26.08
N PRO A 268 3.33 -11.78 26.61
CA PRO A 268 2.51 -10.78 25.94
C PRO A 268 3.25 -9.46 25.63
N PRO A 269 4.02 -8.84 26.55
CA PRO A 269 4.80 -7.65 26.22
C PRO A 269 5.94 -7.94 25.22
N ILE A 270 6.58 -9.11 25.26
CA ILE A 270 7.60 -9.49 24.26
C ILE A 270 6.98 -9.66 22.87
N ALA A 271 5.83 -10.35 22.76
CA ALA A 271 5.11 -10.51 21.50
C ALA A 271 4.65 -9.16 20.95
N ALA A 272 4.14 -8.28 21.82
CA ALA A 272 3.80 -6.90 21.46
C ALA A 272 5.05 -6.12 21.00
N ALA A 273 6.21 -6.30 21.65
CA ALA A 273 7.50 -5.71 21.26
C ALA A 273 7.89 -6.12 19.83
N ALA A 274 7.83 -7.42 19.54
CA ALA A 274 8.23 -7.97 18.25
C ALA A 274 7.32 -7.48 17.12
N VAL A 275 6.00 -7.45 17.35
CA VAL A 275 5.02 -6.89 16.40
C VAL A 275 5.24 -5.40 16.19
N ALA A 276 5.53 -4.66 17.27
CA ALA A 276 5.82 -3.23 17.23
C ALA A 276 7.10 -2.91 16.44
N LEU A 277 8.18 -3.66 16.69
CA LEU A 277 9.43 -3.54 15.95
C LEU A 277 9.23 -3.82 14.46
N ARG A 278 8.51 -4.89 14.12
CA ARG A 278 8.17 -5.20 12.72
C ARG A 278 7.40 -4.05 12.06
N ALA A 279 6.38 -3.52 12.72
CA ALA A 279 5.59 -2.40 12.20
C ALA A 279 6.44 -1.12 11.99
N LEU A 280 7.40 -0.86 12.88
CA LEU A 280 8.36 0.25 12.74
C LEU A 280 9.29 0.05 11.54
N PHE A 281 9.86 -1.15 11.37
CA PHE A 281 10.72 -1.44 10.21
C PHE A 281 9.96 -1.32 8.88
N GLU A 282 8.74 -1.84 8.79
CA GLU A 282 7.87 -1.69 7.61
C GLU A 282 7.59 -0.21 7.30
N THR A 283 7.26 0.58 8.34
CA THR A 283 6.92 2.00 8.17
C THR A 283 8.14 2.84 7.76
N HIS A 284 9.30 2.57 8.35
CA HIS A 284 10.56 3.23 8.02
C HIS A 284 10.99 2.93 6.57
N ARG A 285 10.92 1.67 6.14
CA ARG A 285 11.23 1.26 4.76
C ARG A 285 10.32 1.97 3.75
N LEU A 286 9.02 2.05 4.05
CA LEU A 286 8.07 2.78 3.20
C LEU A 286 8.36 4.28 3.15
N ALA A 287 8.68 4.91 4.29
CA ALA A 287 9.01 6.32 4.35
C ALA A 287 10.28 6.66 3.54
N GLY A 288 11.29 5.80 3.58
CA GLY A 288 12.50 5.92 2.75
C GLY A 288 12.20 5.76 1.27
N SER A 289 11.43 4.73 0.91
CA SER A 289 10.99 4.48 -0.48
C SER A 289 10.26 5.70 -1.06
N TYR A 290 9.26 6.23 -0.34
CA TYR A 290 8.49 7.39 -0.82
C TYR A 290 9.35 8.65 -0.97
N ALA A 291 10.28 8.90 -0.05
CA ALA A 291 11.17 10.04 -0.18
C ALA A 291 12.05 9.93 -1.43
N ASN A 292 12.64 8.76 -1.68
CA ASN A 292 13.47 8.52 -2.88
C ASN A 292 12.65 8.68 -4.16
N GLN A 293 11.41 8.20 -4.17
CA GLN A 293 10.53 8.28 -5.33
C GLN A 293 10.05 9.70 -5.61
N ALA A 294 9.74 10.49 -4.59
CA ALA A 294 9.42 11.91 -4.75
C ALA A 294 10.58 12.68 -5.43
N HIS A 295 11.83 12.42 -5.02
CA HIS A 295 13.01 12.99 -5.68
C HIS A 295 13.18 12.49 -7.12
N GLY A 296 12.92 11.20 -7.36
CA GLY A 296 12.92 10.59 -8.69
C GLY A 296 11.95 11.29 -9.64
N LEU A 297 10.69 11.45 -9.21
CA LEU A 297 9.66 12.17 -9.97
C LEU A 297 10.01 13.64 -10.19
N GLY A 298 10.65 14.30 -9.22
CA GLY A 298 11.13 15.68 -9.40
C GLY A 298 12.13 15.84 -10.54
N ARG A 299 13.02 14.86 -10.75
CA ARG A 299 13.95 14.86 -11.90
C ARG A 299 13.23 14.64 -13.22
N ILE A 300 12.21 13.78 -13.25
CA ILE A 300 11.40 13.55 -14.45
C ILE A 300 10.56 14.79 -14.77
N GLN A 301 10.03 15.49 -13.75
CA GLN A 301 9.31 16.75 -13.91
C GLN A 301 10.16 17.81 -14.62
N ALA A 302 11.42 17.95 -14.22
CA ALA A 302 12.35 18.87 -14.87
C ALA A 302 12.50 18.57 -16.37
N ARG A 303 12.54 17.29 -16.76
CA ARG A 303 12.60 16.88 -18.18
C ARG A 303 11.32 17.17 -18.95
N PHE A 304 10.15 17.03 -18.33
CA PHE A 304 8.88 17.44 -18.95
C PHE A 304 8.84 18.96 -19.16
N LEU A 305 9.31 19.75 -18.21
CA LEU A 305 9.38 21.21 -18.34
C LEU A 305 10.37 21.63 -19.44
N GLU A 306 11.51 20.93 -19.55
CA GLU A 306 12.45 21.13 -20.65
C GLU A 306 11.80 20.82 -22.01
N LEU A 307 11.11 19.68 -22.12
CA LEU A 307 10.37 19.31 -23.33
C LEU A 307 9.28 20.33 -23.67
N GLN A 308 8.58 20.86 -22.67
CA GLN A 308 7.58 21.90 -22.86
C GLN A 308 8.18 23.17 -23.46
N SER A 309 9.34 23.61 -22.97
CA SER A 309 10.03 24.76 -23.55
C SER A 309 10.45 24.52 -25.01
N GLN A 310 10.80 23.28 -25.39
CA GLN A 310 11.09 22.92 -26.78
C GLN A 310 9.85 22.94 -27.69
N ILE A 311 8.68 22.56 -27.18
CA ILE A 311 7.41 22.65 -27.91
C ILE A 311 7.07 24.11 -28.19
N ASP A 312 7.23 24.98 -27.19
CA ASP A 312 6.96 26.42 -27.32
C ASP A 312 7.92 27.09 -28.34
N LEU A 313 9.08 26.47 -28.61
CA LEU A 313 10.06 26.86 -29.64
C LEU A 313 9.78 26.26 -31.05
N GLY A 314 8.68 25.52 -31.24
CA GLY A 314 8.17 25.14 -32.56
C GLY A 314 8.63 23.78 -33.12
N ARG A 315 8.96 22.78 -32.27
CA ARG A 315 9.33 21.41 -32.70
C ARG A 315 8.35 20.32 -32.18
N PRO A 316 7.08 20.31 -32.63
CA PRO A 316 6.05 19.45 -32.04
C PRO A 316 6.19 17.95 -32.36
N GLU A 317 6.68 17.56 -33.53
CA GLU A 317 6.76 16.15 -33.95
C GLU A 317 7.80 15.36 -33.15
N THR A 318 8.99 15.94 -32.95
CA THR A 318 10.01 15.36 -32.05
C THR A 318 9.57 15.37 -30.59
N ALA A 319 8.66 16.28 -30.23
CA ALA A 319 8.18 16.43 -28.88
C ALA A 319 7.09 15.41 -28.51
N ASP A 320 6.28 14.94 -29.47
CA ASP A 320 5.31 13.85 -29.23
C ASP A 320 6.03 12.57 -28.78
N LEU A 321 7.08 12.16 -29.50
CA LEU A 321 7.90 11.02 -29.10
C LEU A 321 8.58 11.24 -27.75
N GLY A 322 9.14 12.43 -27.52
CA GLY A 322 9.76 12.80 -26.24
C GLY A 322 8.77 12.69 -25.08
N PHE A 323 7.53 13.17 -25.28
CA PHE A 323 6.46 13.12 -24.31
C PHE A 323 6.09 11.67 -23.99
N LYS A 324 5.84 10.85 -25.01
CA LYS A 324 5.53 9.42 -24.88
C LYS A 324 6.63 8.64 -24.14
N ARG A 325 7.90 8.91 -24.45
CA ARG A 325 9.05 8.31 -23.75
C ARG A 325 9.09 8.69 -22.27
N LEU A 326 8.87 9.97 -21.94
CA LEU A 326 8.85 10.43 -20.56
C LEU A 326 7.67 9.86 -19.77
N VAL A 327 6.50 9.71 -20.41
CA VAL A 327 5.34 9.04 -19.79
C VAL A 327 5.68 7.59 -19.48
N LEU A 328 6.21 6.82 -20.44
CA LEU A 328 6.61 5.42 -20.18
C LEU A 328 7.68 5.33 -19.08
N GLN A 329 8.71 6.18 -19.11
CA GLN A 329 9.73 6.24 -18.06
C GLN A 329 9.13 6.52 -16.68
N THR A 330 8.15 7.42 -16.61
CA THR A 330 7.44 7.73 -15.36
C THR A 330 6.65 6.54 -14.87
N GLU A 331 5.86 5.92 -15.75
CA GLU A 331 5.03 4.77 -15.38
C GLU A 331 5.85 3.52 -15.05
N GLU A 332 7.03 3.33 -15.66
CA GLU A 332 8.02 2.32 -15.25
C GLU A 332 8.49 2.55 -13.81
N SER A 333 8.84 3.80 -13.47
CA SER A 333 9.27 4.17 -12.11
C SER A 333 8.16 3.95 -11.09
N LEU A 334 6.91 4.29 -11.44
CA LEU A 334 5.74 4.11 -10.57
C LEU A 334 5.36 2.63 -10.43
N ALA A 335 5.43 1.84 -11.50
CA ALA A 335 5.20 0.40 -11.44
C ALA A 335 6.24 -0.31 -10.55
N ALA A 336 7.52 0.06 -10.68
CA ALA A 336 8.59 -0.46 -9.82
C ALA A 336 8.36 -0.10 -8.33
N GLU A 337 7.87 1.11 -8.05
CA GLU A 337 7.47 1.53 -6.70
C GLU A 337 6.32 0.67 -6.16
N LEU A 338 5.28 0.45 -6.96
CA LEU A 338 4.13 -0.37 -6.56
C LEU A 338 4.52 -1.83 -6.30
N ARG A 339 5.45 -2.39 -7.07
CA ARG A 339 6.01 -3.73 -6.79
C ARG A 339 6.81 -3.74 -5.48
N ASN A 340 7.66 -2.74 -5.25
CA ASN A 340 8.39 -2.64 -3.99
C ASN A 340 7.44 -2.49 -2.79
N TRP A 341 6.42 -1.64 -2.93
CA TRP A 341 5.36 -1.46 -1.94
C TRP A 341 4.63 -2.78 -1.66
N TRP A 342 4.27 -3.52 -2.71
CA TRP A 342 3.63 -4.84 -2.58
C TRP A 342 4.54 -5.84 -1.85
N MET A 343 5.82 -5.93 -2.21
CA MET A 343 6.79 -6.80 -1.54
C MET A 343 6.99 -6.44 -0.05
N ILE A 344 6.99 -5.15 0.29
CA ILE A 344 7.12 -4.71 1.69
C ILE A 344 5.88 -5.13 2.50
N LEU A 345 4.69 -5.10 1.90
CA LEU A 345 3.44 -5.40 2.59
C LEU A 345 3.06 -6.88 2.59
N ARG A 346 3.46 -7.64 1.57
CA ARG A 346 3.35 -9.10 1.52
C ARG A 346 4.74 -9.75 1.57
N PRO A 347 5.35 -9.88 2.76
CA PRO A 347 6.64 -10.55 2.89
C PRO A 347 6.56 -12.08 2.75
N GLN A 348 5.36 -12.67 2.65
CA GLN A 348 5.24 -14.09 2.34
C GLN A 348 5.59 -14.32 0.87
N ARG A 349 6.58 -15.18 0.63
CA ARG A 349 7.00 -15.61 -0.73
C ARG A 349 5.75 -15.94 -1.55
N PRO A 350 5.76 -15.64 -2.88
CA PRO A 350 4.82 -16.31 -3.76
C PRO A 350 4.91 -17.79 -3.45
N ALA A 351 3.76 -18.44 -3.18
CA ALA A 351 3.72 -19.89 -3.23
C ALA A 351 4.34 -20.24 -4.57
N ALA A 352 5.45 -20.99 -4.55
CA ALA A 352 5.95 -21.59 -5.78
C ALA A 352 4.74 -22.29 -6.39
N GLY A 353 4.35 -21.85 -7.58
CA GLY A 353 3.32 -22.52 -8.37
C GLY A 353 3.74 -23.98 -8.61
N PRO A 354 2.75 -24.81 -9.00
CA PRO A 354 2.66 -26.26 -8.78
C PRO A 354 3.92 -27.09 -9.02
#